data_AF-A0A183STP6-F1
#
_entry.id   AF-A0A183STP6-F1
#
_cell.length_a   1.000
_cell.length_b   1.000
_cell.length_c   1.000
_cell.angle_alpha   90.00
_cell.angle_beta   90.00
_cell.angle_gamma   90.00
#
_symmetry.space_group_name_H-M   'P 1'
#
loop_
_entity.id
_entity.type
_entity.pdbx_description
1 polymer ?
#
loop_
_entity_poly.entity_id
_entity_poly.type
_entity_poly.pdbx_seq_one_letter_code
_entity_poly.pdbx_strand_id
1 'polypeptide(L)'
;MVPYPSSESRFSELEELGAGYTFFCSGHPKAERREAGVAFAIRKYIVGCLPCLPLGINDRLMSLCLPLRGEKFATIISAYAPPMTSSGAAKDKFYEDLHALLATVSKADNLTALGD
;
A
#
# COMPACT_ATOMS: atom_id res chain seq x y z
N MET A 1 -29.11 16.24 8.11
CA MET A 1 -28.42 14.94 8.19
C MET A 1 -27.62 14.79 6.91
N VAL A 2 -26.36 15.20 6.94
CA VAL A 2 -25.47 15.19 5.77
C VAL A 2 -24.58 13.95 5.92
N PRO A 3 -24.45 13.09 4.90
CA PRO A 3 -23.59 11.91 5.01
C PRO A 3 -22.14 12.39 5.08
N TYR A 4 -21.39 11.93 6.09
CA TYR A 4 -19.94 12.08 6.09
C TYR A 4 -19.39 11.33 4.87
N PRO A 5 -18.57 11.97 4.02
CA PRO A 5 -17.86 11.25 2.99
C PRO A 5 -16.96 10.23 3.69
N SER A 6 -17.10 8.96 3.28
CA SER A 6 -16.24 7.86 3.68
C SER A 6 -14.78 8.30 3.60
N SER A 7 -14.05 8.11 4.70
CA SER A 7 -12.63 8.44 4.85
C SER A 7 -11.79 7.87 3.70
N GLU A 8 -11.54 8.68 2.68
CA GLU A 8 -10.55 8.37 1.64
C GLU A 8 -9.16 8.47 2.27
N SER A 9 -8.45 7.33 2.34
CA SER A 9 -7.02 7.31 2.64
C SER A 9 -6.30 8.11 1.57
N ARG A 10 -5.79 9.29 1.91
CA ARG A 10 -5.04 10.11 0.96
C ARG A 10 -3.58 9.68 0.95
N PHE A 11 -3.15 9.19 -0.21
CA PHE A 11 -1.77 8.94 -0.59
C PHE A 11 -0.91 10.20 -0.35
N SER A 12 0.21 10.03 0.34
CA SER A 12 1.22 11.09 0.48
C SER A 12 2.56 10.59 -0.02
N GLU A 13 3.06 11.22 -1.09
CA GLU A 13 4.45 11.12 -1.52
C GLU A 13 5.28 12.08 -0.66
N LEU A 14 6.27 11.55 0.06
CA LEU A 14 7.23 12.34 0.83
C LEU A 14 8.63 12.05 0.28
N GLU A 15 9.26 13.06 -0.32
CA GLU A 15 10.66 12.95 -0.76
C GLU A 15 11.57 13.30 0.42
N GLU A 16 12.46 12.38 0.81
CA GLU A 16 13.55 12.71 1.73
C GLU A 16 14.68 13.37 0.94
N LEU A 17 14.90 14.66 1.18
CA LEU A 17 16.02 15.40 0.61
C LEU A 17 17.33 14.96 1.28
N GLY A 18 18.00 13.93 0.75
CA GLY A 18 19.42 13.66 1.08
C GLY A 18 19.88 12.20 1.12
N ALA A 19 18.99 11.23 1.33
CA ALA A 19 19.38 9.82 1.53
C ALA A 19 19.38 8.95 0.26
N GLY A 20 18.86 9.46 -0.86
CA GLY A 20 18.75 8.71 -2.12
C GLY A 20 17.54 7.76 -2.19
N TYR A 21 16.53 7.98 -1.35
CA TYR A 21 15.27 7.24 -1.31
C TYR A 21 14.06 8.18 -1.46
N THR A 22 12.98 7.65 -2.01
CA THR A 22 11.66 8.28 -2.05
C THR A 22 10.72 7.45 -1.18
N PHE A 23 9.93 8.12 -0.33
CA PHE A 23 8.97 7.46 0.55
C PHE A 23 7.56 7.61 0.02
N PHE A 24 6.87 6.48 -0.04
CA PHE A 24 5.45 6.41 -0.36
C PHE A 24 4.72 5.86 0.84
N CYS A 25 3.73 6.59 1.35
CA CYS A 25 3.02 6.20 2.57
C CYS A 25 1.50 6.25 2.36
N SER A 26 0.82 5.27 2.94
CA SER A 26 -0.63 5.27 3.13
C SER A 26 -0.96 5.27 4.63
N GLY A 27 -1.91 6.09 5.05
CA GLY A 27 -2.34 6.19 6.46
C GLY A 27 -3.32 7.32 6.73
N HIS A 28 -3.86 7.39 7.95
CA HIS A 28 -4.84 8.40 8.35
C HIS A 28 -4.25 9.83 8.42
N PRO A 29 -5.03 10.88 8.10
CA PRO A 29 -4.62 12.28 8.25
C PRO A 29 -4.27 12.63 9.71
N LYS A 30 -3.37 13.61 9.90
CA LYS A 30 -2.84 14.07 11.20
C LYS A 30 -3.89 14.44 12.28
N ALA A 31 -5.16 14.62 11.93
CA ALA A 31 -6.21 15.02 12.86
C ALA A 31 -6.73 13.85 13.73
N GLU A 32 -6.43 12.60 13.36
CA GLU A 32 -6.87 11.39 14.06
C GLU A 32 -5.68 10.61 14.62
N ARG A 33 -5.90 9.85 15.71
CA ARG A 33 -4.88 8.97 16.28
C ARG A 33 -4.44 7.97 15.21
N ARG A 34 -3.14 7.90 14.89
CA ARG A 34 -2.62 6.95 13.91
C ARG A 34 -2.72 5.53 14.47
N GLU A 35 -3.70 4.77 13.99
CA GLU A 35 -3.88 3.35 14.34
C GLU A 35 -3.24 2.38 13.33
N ALA A 36 -2.88 2.87 12.15
CA ALA A 36 -2.24 2.10 11.09
C ALA A 36 -1.49 3.00 10.10
N GLY A 37 -0.57 2.38 9.36
CA GLY A 37 0.09 2.97 8.21
C GLY A 37 1.04 1.97 7.58
N VAL A 38 1.11 2.00 6.25
CA VAL A 38 2.06 1.21 5.46
C VAL A 38 2.87 2.14 4.57
N ALA A 39 4.12 1.77 4.31
CA ALA A 39 5.02 2.60 3.52
C ALA A 39 6.04 1.78 2.74
N PHE A 40 6.48 2.34 1.61
CA PHE A 40 7.67 1.91 0.88
C PHE A 40 8.76 2.97 0.95
N ALA A 41 9.99 2.52 1.19
CA ALA A 41 11.19 3.32 0.96
C ALA A 41 11.89 2.77 -0.30
N ILE A 42 11.85 3.52 -1.40
CA ILE A 42 12.35 3.07 -2.70
C ILE A 42 13.58 3.89 -3.08
N ARG A 43 14.69 3.23 -3.45
CA ARG A 43 15.88 3.95 -3.93
C ARG A 43 15.54 4.76 -5.19
N LYS A 44 16.01 6.01 -5.29
CA LYS A 44 15.63 6.97 -6.34
C LYS A 44 15.84 6.45 -7.77
N TYR A 45 16.91 5.69 -8.02
CA TYR A 45 17.15 5.11 -9.35
C TYR A 45 16.13 4.02 -9.72
N ILE A 46 15.52 3.34 -8.74
CA ILE A 46 14.47 2.34 -8.96
C ILE A 46 13.13 3.03 -9.24
N VAL A 47 12.86 4.18 -8.61
CA VAL A 47 11.63 4.96 -8.83
C VAL A 47 11.45 5.28 -10.31
N GLY A 48 12.53 5.65 -11.01
CA GLY A 48 12.50 5.90 -12.45
C GLY A 48 12.27 4.66 -13.33
N CYS A 49 12.36 3.46 -12.76
CA CYS A 49 12.05 2.21 -13.45
C CYS A 49 10.61 1.74 -13.23
N LEU A 50 9.85 2.38 -12.34
CA LEU A 50 8.48 1.95 -12.04
C LEU A 50 7.52 2.36 -13.16
N PRO A 51 6.62 1.46 -13.61
CA PRO A 51 5.57 1.80 -14.58
C PRO A 51 4.55 2.79 -14.00
N CYS A 52 4.34 2.75 -12.68
CA CYS A 52 3.49 3.65 -11.92
C CYS A 52 4.01 3.79 -10.48
N LEU A 53 3.64 4.88 -9.81
CA LEU A 53 3.94 5.05 -8.39
C LEU A 53 3.21 4.00 -7.53
N PRO A 54 3.72 3.67 -6.34
CA PRO A 54 3.01 2.79 -5.40
C PRO A 54 1.57 3.25 -5.14
N LEU A 55 0.65 2.31 -5.10
CA LEU A 55 -0.77 2.56 -4.90
C LEU A 55 -1.15 2.28 -3.44
N GLY A 56 -1.60 3.32 -2.72
CA GLY A 56 -2.24 3.14 -1.42
C GLY A 56 -3.68 2.67 -1.60
N ILE A 57 -4.01 1.47 -1.11
CA ILE A 57 -5.33 0.85 -1.27
C ILE A 57 -6.23 1.20 -0.09
N ASN A 58 -5.68 1.09 1.11
CA ASN A 58 -6.26 1.60 2.34
C ASN A 58 -5.12 1.96 3.31
N ASP A 59 -5.44 2.31 4.55
CA ASP A 59 -4.49 2.66 5.61
C ASP A 59 -3.54 1.51 6.00
N ARG A 60 -3.87 0.28 5.61
CA ARG A 60 -3.18 -0.97 5.97
C ARG A 60 -2.64 -1.76 4.78
N LEU A 61 -2.92 -1.36 3.54
CA LEU A 61 -2.52 -2.05 2.32
C LEU A 61 -1.99 -1.05 1.30
N MET A 62 -0.80 -1.33 0.78
CA MET A 62 -0.17 -0.59 -0.30
C MET A 62 0.50 -1.56 -1.27
N SER A 63 0.40 -1.30 -2.57
CA SER A 63 1.01 -2.16 -3.60
C SER A 63 2.01 -1.39 -4.46
N LEU A 64 2.98 -2.12 -5.00
CA LEU A 64 4.00 -1.63 -5.91
C LEU A 64 4.21 -2.65 -7.04
N CYS A 65 4.18 -2.21 -8.28
CA CYS A 65 4.53 -3.03 -9.44
C CYS A 65 5.96 -2.73 -9.89
N LEU A 66 6.85 -3.72 -9.82
CA LEU A 66 8.23 -3.63 -10.27
C LEU A 66 8.39 -4.43 -11.57
N PRO A 67 8.85 -3.83 -12.68
CA PRO A 67 9.11 -4.56 -13.91
C PRO A 67 10.31 -5.49 -13.72
N LEU A 68 10.20 -6.71 -14.22
CA LEU A 68 11.26 -7.71 -14.25
C LEU A 68 11.79 -7.87 -15.68
N ARG A 69 12.57 -8.93 -15.91
CA ARG A 69 13.07 -9.25 -17.25
C ARG A 69 11.95 -9.78 -18.14
N GLY A 70 11.82 -9.20 -19.34
CA GLY A 70 10.75 -9.53 -20.29
C GLY A 70 9.45 -8.82 -19.95
N GLU A 71 8.31 -9.37 -20.37
CA GLU A 71 6.97 -8.83 -20.09
C GLU A 71 6.42 -9.28 -18.73
N LYS A 72 7.29 -9.43 -17.73
CA LYS A 72 6.92 -9.90 -16.38
C LYS A 72 7.04 -8.79 -15.35
N PHE A 73 6.18 -8.83 -14.35
CA PHE A 73 6.19 -7.93 -13.22
C PHE A 73 6.33 -8.69 -11.89
N ALA A 74 6.82 -7.99 -10.88
CA ALA A 74 6.68 -8.37 -9.48
C ALA A 74 5.71 -7.39 -8.82
N THR A 75 4.64 -7.90 -8.24
CA THR A 75 3.77 -7.13 -7.34
C THR A 75 4.27 -7.31 -5.92
N ILE A 76 4.63 -6.20 -5.26
CA ILE A 76 5.02 -6.15 -3.86
C ILE A 76 3.88 -5.50 -3.09
N ILE A 77 3.37 -6.20 -2.07
CA ILE A 77 2.31 -5.71 -1.19
C ILE A 77 2.94 -5.43 0.17
N SER A 78 2.77 -4.21 0.68
CA SER A 78 3.00 -3.87 2.09
C SER A 78 1.66 -3.94 2.80
N ALA A 79 1.58 -4.77 3.84
CA ALA A 79 0.37 -5.05 4.58
C ALA A 79 0.61 -4.89 6.09
N TYR A 80 -0.32 -4.23 6.77
CA TYR A 80 -0.35 -4.16 8.23
C TYR A 80 -1.62 -4.82 8.76
N ALA A 81 -1.46 -6.02 9.33
CA ALA A 81 -2.59 -6.81 9.78
C ALA A 81 -3.41 -6.06 10.86
N PRO A 82 -4.74 -6.17 10.84
CA PRO A 82 -5.58 -5.69 11.93
C PRO A 82 -5.16 -6.33 13.28
N PRO A 83 -5.05 -5.55 14.38
CA PRO A 83 -4.76 -6.11 15.69
C PRO A 83 -5.80 -7.15 16.10
N MET A 84 -5.43 -8.08 17.00
CA MET A 84 -6.40 -9.06 17.51
C MET A 84 -7.65 -8.43 18.12
N THR A 85 -7.52 -7.24 18.72
CA THR A 85 -8.61 -6.48 19.34
C THR A 85 -9.52 -5.74 18.36
N SER A 86 -9.23 -5.76 17.06
CA SER A 86 -10.09 -5.12 16.07
C SER A 86 -11.43 -5.84 15.94
N SER A 87 -12.48 -5.11 15.57
CA SER A 87 -13.81 -5.69 15.32
C SER A 87 -13.76 -6.70 14.17
N GLY A 88 -14.71 -7.65 14.17
CA GLY A 88 -14.86 -8.64 13.08
C GLY A 88 -15.00 -7.96 11.71
N ALA A 89 -15.89 -6.96 11.61
CA ALA A 89 -16.10 -6.20 10.37
C ALA A 89 -14.81 -5.51 9.84
N ALA A 90 -13.93 -5.04 10.72
CA ALA A 90 -12.66 -4.45 10.30
C ALA A 90 -11.68 -5.50 9.76
N LYS A 91 -11.67 -6.71 10.35
CA LYS A 91 -10.86 -7.84 9.86
C LYS A 91 -11.38 -8.33 8.52
N ASP A 92 -12.68 -8.54 8.40
CA ASP A 92 -13.33 -9.00 7.18
C ASP A 92 -13.02 -8.04 6.03
N LYS A 93 -13.22 -6.73 6.25
CA LYS A 93 -12.89 -5.72 5.25
C LYS A 93 -11.42 -5.78 4.80
N PHE A 94 -10.48 -5.95 5.74
CA PHE A 94 -9.07 -6.07 5.39
C PHE A 94 -8.78 -7.29 4.51
N TYR A 95 -9.37 -8.46 4.83
CA TYR A 95 -9.19 -9.67 4.03
C TYR A 95 -9.89 -9.60 2.68
N GLU A 96 -11.05 -8.94 2.57
CA GLU A 96 -11.72 -8.67 1.31
C GLU A 96 -10.89 -7.75 0.40
N ASP A 97 -10.37 -6.64 0.93
CA ASP A 97 -9.51 -5.72 0.19
C ASP A 97 -8.22 -6.43 -0.27
N LEU A 98 -7.62 -7.26 0.59
CA LEU A 98 -6.47 -8.08 0.24
C LEU A 98 -6.81 -9.11 -0.85
N HIS A 99 -7.96 -9.77 -0.76
CA HIS A 99 -8.41 -10.73 -1.75
C HIS A 99 -8.62 -10.07 -3.12
N ALA A 100 -9.28 -8.91 -3.14
CA ALA A 100 -9.47 -8.12 -4.35
C ALA A 100 -8.14 -7.73 -4.98
N LEU A 101 -7.17 -7.28 -4.18
CA LEU A 101 -5.82 -6.95 -4.65
C LEU A 101 -5.12 -8.17 -5.26
N LEU A 102 -5.15 -9.32 -4.58
CA LEU A 102 -4.54 -10.56 -5.06
C LEU A 102 -5.15 -11.03 -6.39
N ALA A 103 -6.44 -10.82 -6.60
CA ALA A 103 -7.13 -11.16 -7.85
C ALA A 103 -6.67 -10.31 -9.04
N THR A 104 -6.08 -9.12 -8.82
CA THR A 104 -5.53 -8.29 -9.89
C THR A 104 -4.18 -8.78 -10.41
N VAL A 105 -3.48 -9.64 -9.65
CA VAL A 105 -2.14 -10.11 -9.99
C VAL A 105 -2.22 -11.26 -10.98
N SER A 106 -1.54 -11.13 -12.12
CA SER A 106 -1.45 -12.20 -13.11
C SER A 106 -0.74 -13.43 -12.52
N LYS A 107 -1.25 -14.63 -12.83
CA LYS A 107 -0.60 -15.91 -12.42
C LYS A 107 0.81 -16.10 -13.00
N ALA A 108 1.14 -15.38 -14.07
CA ALA A 108 2.47 -15.46 -14.70
C ALA A 108 3.50 -14.52 -14.04
N ASP A 109 3.01 -13.57 -13.23
CA ASP A 109 3.81 -12.58 -12.53
C ASP A 109 4.16 -13.06 -11.12
N ASN A 110 5.19 -12.42 -10.54
CA ASN A 110 5.61 -12.73 -9.19
C ASN A 110 4.83 -11.88 -8.19
N LEU A 111 4.56 -12.46 -7.02
CA LEU A 111 3.89 -11.78 -5.92
C LEU A 111 4.72 -11.91 -4.65
N THR A 112 4.89 -10.82 -3.91
CA THR A 112 5.50 -10.83 -2.57
C THR A 112 4.68 -9.96 -1.64
N ALA A 113 4.26 -10.53 -0.51
CA ALA A 113 3.60 -9.79 0.56
C ALA A 113 4.58 -9.61 1.73
N LEU A 114 4.66 -8.38 2.24
CA LEU A 114 5.50 -7.95 3.35
C LEU A 114 4.59 -7.37 4.43
N GLY A 115 4.85 -7.68 5.69
CA GLY A 115 4.08 -7.15 6.80
C GLY A 115 4.79 -7.30 8.14
N ASP A 116 4.18 -6.69 9.15
CA ASP A 116 4.52 -6.83 10.58
C ASP A 116 3.72 -7.98 11.20
#